data_AF-A0A835MGI6-F1
#
_entry.id   AF-A0A835MGI6-F1
#
_cell.length_a   1.000
_cell.length_b   1.000
_cell.length_c   1.000
_cell.angle_alpha   90.00
_cell.angle_beta   90.00
_cell.angle_gamma   90.00
#
_symmetry.space_group_name_H-M   'P 1'
#
loop_
_entity.id
_entity.type
_entity.pdbx_description
1 polymer ?
#
loop_
_entity_poly.entity_id
_entity_poly.type
_entity_poly.pdbx_seq_one_letter_code
_entity_poly.pdbx_strand_id
1 'polypeptide(L)'
;MGIIDKNAPKSLKEILDLWKDLEDRFFITNGRRIQQLKHALAECKQRRMTIMDYYEKLKQIWDELAVGIVLVILEKKREEEKVHLFLMGLDEQSYEIMKSNILAQDPMPRLNKVY
;
A
#
# COMPACT_ATOMS: atom_id res chain seq x y z
N MET A 1 -35.37 -20.69 3.76
CA MET A 1 -34.84 -20.42 2.41
C MET A 1 -33.56 -19.62 2.59
N GLY A 2 -32.43 -20.29 2.73
CA GLY A 2 -31.14 -19.66 3.06
C GLY A 2 -30.57 -18.98 1.83
N ILE A 3 -30.34 -17.67 1.90
CA ILE A 3 -29.59 -16.94 0.88
C ILE A 3 -28.13 -17.36 1.04
N ILE A 4 -27.74 -18.41 0.32
CA ILE A 4 -26.33 -18.72 0.10
C ILE A 4 -25.84 -17.65 -0.87
N ASP A 5 -25.00 -16.76 -0.36
CA ASP A 5 -24.23 -15.83 -1.19
C ASP A 5 -23.45 -16.64 -2.24
N LYS A 6 -23.83 -16.47 -3.51
CA LYS A 6 -23.24 -17.20 -4.64
C LYS A 6 -21.82 -16.74 -4.98
N ASN A 7 -21.29 -15.73 -4.27
CA ASN A 7 -19.94 -15.20 -4.47
C ASN A 7 -18.91 -15.72 -3.46
N ALA A 8 -19.22 -16.74 -2.65
CA ALA A 8 -18.20 -17.40 -1.85
C ALA A 8 -17.14 -18.05 -2.78
N PRO A 9 -15.86 -17.63 -2.74
CA PRO A 9 -14.83 -18.19 -3.60
C PRO A 9 -14.63 -19.68 -3.30
N LYS A 10 -14.67 -20.51 -4.34
CA LYS A 10 -14.74 -21.98 -4.24
C LYS A 10 -13.37 -22.64 -4.28
N SER A 11 -12.32 -21.91 -4.66
CA SER A 11 -10.95 -22.41 -4.69
C SER A 11 -9.95 -21.48 -4.01
N LEU A 12 -8.86 -22.04 -3.47
CA LEU A 12 -7.71 -21.30 -2.92
C LEU A 12 -7.16 -20.27 -3.91
N LYS A 13 -7.20 -20.58 -5.21
CA LYS A 13 -6.77 -19.69 -6.28
C LYS A 13 -7.68 -18.46 -6.42
N GLU A 14 -9.01 -18.65 -6.39
CA GLU A 14 -9.97 -17.54 -6.42
C GLU A 14 -9.87 -16.66 -5.17
N ILE A 15 -9.66 -17.25 -3.99
CA ILE A 15 -9.39 -16.50 -2.76
C ILE A 15 -8.12 -15.66 -2.90
N LEU A 16 -7.05 -16.25 -3.44
CA LEU A 16 -5.77 -15.57 -3.63
C LEU A 16 -5.89 -14.41 -4.64
N ASP A 17 -6.61 -14.60 -5.74
CA ASP A 17 -6.81 -13.57 -6.76
C ASP A 17 -7.70 -12.43 -6.24
N LEU A 18 -8.75 -12.72 -5.47
CA LEU A 18 -9.56 -11.70 -4.79
C LEU A 18 -8.74 -10.91 -3.76
N TRP A 19 -7.84 -11.58 -3.04
CA TRP A 19 -6.98 -10.93 -2.06
C TRP A 19 -5.98 -9.99 -2.75
N LYS A 20 -5.36 -10.42 -3.86
CA LYS A 20 -4.48 -9.58 -4.69
C LYS A 20 -5.22 -8.35 -5.24
N ASP A 21 -6.43 -8.53 -5.76
CA ASP A 21 -7.24 -7.43 -6.27
C ASP A 21 -7.68 -6.46 -5.15
N LEU A 22 -7.91 -6.95 -3.94
CA LEU A 22 -8.17 -6.10 -2.77
C LEU A 22 -6.93 -5.30 -2.37
N GLU A 23 -5.76 -5.93 -2.34
CA GLU A 23 -4.48 -5.27 -2.02
C GLU A 23 -4.14 -4.18 -3.04
N ASP A 24 -4.27 -4.46 -4.33
CA ASP A 24 -4.01 -3.47 -5.38
C ASP A 24 -4.99 -2.29 -5.30
N ARG A 25 -6.29 -2.56 -5.07
CA ARG A 25 -7.28 -1.49 -4.86
C ARG A 25 -7.00 -0.67 -3.61
N PHE A 26 -6.54 -1.28 -2.53
CA PHE A 26 -6.17 -0.57 -1.31
C PHE A 26 -5.01 0.39 -1.57
N PHE A 27 -3.96 -0.06 -2.28
CA PHE A 27 -2.83 0.79 -2.65
C PHE A 27 -3.24 1.97 -3.54
N ILE A 28 -4.04 1.70 -4.60
CA ILE A 28 -4.55 2.75 -5.50
C ILE A 28 -5.41 3.75 -4.74
N THR A 29 -6.26 3.27 -3.83
CA THR A 29 -7.17 4.11 -3.03
C THR A 29 -6.39 5.01 -2.09
N ASN A 30 -5.38 4.48 -1.39
CA ASN A 30 -4.51 5.28 -0.52
C ASN A 30 -3.73 6.34 -1.30
N GLY A 31 -3.16 5.97 -2.46
CA GLY A 31 -2.48 6.93 -3.33
C GLY A 31 -3.41 8.06 -3.80
N ARG A 32 -4.62 7.71 -4.24
CA ARG A 32 -5.64 8.70 -4.65
C ARG A 32 -6.06 9.60 -3.49
N ARG A 33 -6.27 9.03 -2.29
CA ARG A 33 -6.64 9.80 -1.09
C ARG A 33 -5.55 10.80 -0.70
N ILE A 34 -4.29 10.38 -0.71
CA ILE A 34 -3.14 11.27 -0.46
C ILE A 34 -3.13 12.44 -1.46
N GLN A 35 -3.36 12.18 -2.75
CA GLN A 35 -3.39 13.24 -3.76
C GLN A 35 -4.56 14.20 -3.54
N GLN A 36 -5.74 13.70 -3.18
CA GLN A 36 -6.89 14.54 -2.82
C GLN A 36 -6.60 15.42 -1.60
N LEU A 37 -5.98 14.87 -0.56
CA LEU A 37 -5.59 15.62 0.63
C LEU A 37 -4.54 16.69 0.33
N LYS A 38 -3.54 16.38 -0.53
CA LYS A 38 -2.57 17.38 -1.01
C LYS A 38 -3.23 18.52 -1.77
N HIS A 39 -4.21 18.21 -2.62
CA HIS A 39 -4.99 19.22 -3.32
C HIS A 39 -5.84 20.05 -2.34
N ALA A 40 -6.52 19.41 -1.40
CA ALA A 40 -7.30 20.10 -0.37
C ALA A 40 -6.43 21.03 0.49
N LEU A 41 -5.20 20.62 0.79
CA LEU A 41 -4.21 21.44 1.49
C LEU A 41 -3.79 22.66 0.66
N ALA A 42 -3.51 22.49 -0.63
CA ALA A 42 -3.13 23.58 -1.52
C ALA A 42 -4.23 24.66 -1.64
N GLU A 43 -5.48 24.21 -1.71
CA GLU A 43 -6.67 25.05 -1.78
C GLU A 43 -7.14 25.60 -0.41
N CYS A 44 -6.57 25.11 0.70
CA CYS A 44 -6.92 25.58 2.03
C CYS A 44 -6.35 26.97 2.27
N LYS A 45 -7.22 27.99 2.24
CA LYS A 45 -6.88 29.40 2.52
C LYS A 45 -7.75 29.91 3.68
N GLN A 46 -7.17 30.72 4.56
CA GLN A 46 -7.86 31.28 5.73
C GLN A 46 -9.15 32.03 5.36
N ARG A 47 -9.12 32.86 4.31
CA ARG A 47 -10.27 33.66 3.84
C ARG A 47 -10.94 34.41 5.01
N ARG A 48 -12.23 34.14 5.25
CA ARG A 48 -13.05 34.74 6.32
C ARG A 48 -13.13 33.89 7.60
N MET A 49 -12.37 32.79 7.68
CA MET A 49 -12.31 31.95 8.88
C MET A 49 -11.48 32.64 9.97
N THR A 50 -11.77 32.32 11.24
CA THR A 50 -10.86 32.70 12.32
C THR A 50 -9.54 31.94 12.16
N ILE A 51 -8.48 32.44 12.80
CA ILE A 51 -7.18 31.75 12.80
C ILE A 51 -7.30 30.35 13.40
N MET A 52 -8.14 30.21 14.44
CA MET A 52 -8.36 28.94 15.13
C MET A 52 -9.05 27.93 14.20
N ASP A 53 -10.16 28.31 13.58
CA ASP A 53 -10.88 27.43 12.64
C ASP A 53 -10.02 27.03 11.44
N TYR A 54 -9.21 27.98 10.93
CA TYR A 54 -8.30 27.70 9.82
C TYR A 54 -7.20 26.71 10.23
N TYR A 55 -6.62 26.89 11.41
CA TYR A 55 -5.60 25.99 11.94
C TYR A 55 -6.17 24.59 12.19
N GLU A 56 -7.34 24.47 12.80
CA GLU A 56 -8.00 23.18 13.01
C GLU A 56 -8.24 22.44 11.70
N LYS A 57 -8.71 23.15 10.67
CA LYS A 57 -8.90 22.58 9.33
C LYS A 57 -7.58 22.12 8.70
N LEU A 58 -6.50 22.89 8.83
CA LEU A 58 -5.18 22.47 8.36
C LEU A 58 -4.68 21.24 9.11
N LYS A 59 -4.81 21.24 10.43
CA LYS A 59 -4.41 20.14 11.30
C LYS A 59 -5.10 18.85 10.92
N GLN A 60 -6.41 18.88 10.68
CA GLN A 60 -7.15 17.71 10.21
C GLN A 60 -6.56 17.15 8.90
N ILE A 61 -6.28 18.01 7.91
CA ILE A 61 -5.72 17.58 6.63
C ILE A 61 -4.31 16.98 6.83
N TRP A 62 -3.48 17.58 7.69
CA TRP A 62 -2.15 17.06 7.99
C TRP A 62 -2.18 15.72 8.72
N ASP A 63 -3.04 15.56 9.72
CA ASP A 63 -3.17 14.32 10.47
C ASP A 63 -3.62 13.17 9.55
N GLU A 64 -4.61 13.40 8.70
CA GLU A 64 -5.05 12.42 7.70
C GLU A 64 -3.95 12.09 6.67
N LEU A 65 -3.20 13.10 6.23
CA LEU A 65 -2.10 12.92 5.27
C LEU A 65 -0.96 12.11 5.89
N ALA A 66 -0.62 12.37 7.16
CA ALA A 66 0.41 11.64 7.90
C ALA A 66 0.05 10.15 8.00
N VAL A 67 -1.20 9.84 8.37
CA VAL A 67 -1.69 8.45 8.42
C VAL A 67 -1.59 7.79 7.05
N GLY A 68 -2.08 8.45 5.99
CA GLY A 68 -2.02 7.92 4.63
C GLY A 68 -0.60 7.62 4.16
N ILE A 69 0.36 8.54 4.41
CA ILE A 69 1.76 8.35 4.05
C ILE A 69 2.38 7.19 4.83
N VAL A 70 2.14 7.11 6.15
CA VAL A 70 2.65 6.03 6.99
C VAL A 70 2.14 4.67 6.52
N LEU A 71 0.85 4.55 6.20
CA LEU A 71 0.28 3.31 5.66
C LEU A 71 1.00 2.86 4.38
N VAL A 72 1.19 3.76 3.41
CA VAL A 72 1.89 3.44 2.15
C VAL A 72 3.34 3.00 2.40
N ILE A 73 4.05 3.66 3.33
CA ILE A 73 5.44 3.30 3.67
C ILE A 73 5.49 1.93 4.35
N LEU A 74 4.60 1.67 5.31
CA LEU A 74 4.55 0.39 6.03
C LEU A 74 4.23 -0.77 5.10
N GLU A 75 3.31 -0.57 4.15
CA GLU A 75 3.01 -1.58 3.13
C GLU A 75 4.21 -1.86 2.24
N LYS A 76 4.88 -0.82 1.74
CA LYS A 76 6.10 -0.99 0.93
C LYS A 76 7.17 -1.78 1.70
N LYS A 77 7.42 -1.41 2.96
CA LYS A 77 8.36 -2.13 3.83
C LYS A 77 7.95 -3.58 4.06
N ARG A 78 6.66 -3.85 4.26
CA ARG A 78 6.14 -5.22 4.42
C ARG A 78 6.39 -6.07 3.17
N GLU A 79 6.19 -5.52 1.98
CA GLU A 79 6.45 -6.24 0.72
C GLU A 79 7.95 -6.46 0.49
N GLU A 80 8.78 -5.46 0.80
CA GLU A 80 10.24 -5.59 0.76
C GLU A 80 10.73 -6.69 1.73
N GLU A 81 10.18 -6.75 2.94
CA GLU A 81 10.52 -7.77 3.95
C GLU A 81 10.11 -9.18 3.50
N LYS A 82 8.92 -9.35 2.90
CA LYS A 82 8.49 -10.64 2.34
C LYS A 82 9.47 -11.16 1.29
N VAL A 83 9.98 -10.28 0.43
CA VAL A 83 10.98 -10.62 -0.59
C VAL A 83 12.30 -10.99 0.05
N HIS A 84 12.74 -10.23 1.06
CA HIS A 84 13.97 -10.51 1.78
C HIS A 84 13.93 -11.89 2.48
N LEU A 85 12.85 -12.18 3.21
CA LEU A 85 12.63 -13.48 3.86
C LEU A 85 12.60 -14.64 2.85
N PHE A 86 11.94 -14.44 1.70
CA PHE A 86 11.91 -15.43 0.62
C PHE A 86 13.32 -15.71 0.08
N LEU A 87 14.09 -14.67 -0.25
CA LEU A 87 15.45 -14.82 -0.75
C LEU A 87 16.39 -15.47 0.27
N MET A 88 16.24 -15.19 1.57
CA MET A 88 17.03 -15.84 2.62
C MET A 88 16.78 -17.36 2.68
N GLY A 89 15.55 -17.80 2.41
CA GLY A 89 15.19 -19.23 2.42
C GLY A 89 15.65 -20.03 1.20
N LEU A 90 16.08 -19.38 0.12
CA LEU A 90 16.55 -20.06 -1.09
C LEU A 90 17.96 -20.64 -0.91
N ASP A 91 18.23 -21.78 -1.56
CA ASP A 91 19.55 -22.40 -1.57
C ASP A 91 20.62 -21.43 -2.13
N GLU A 92 21.68 -21.25 -1.36
CA GLU A 92 22.72 -20.26 -1.67
C GLU A 92 23.56 -20.67 -2.87
N GLN A 93 23.84 -21.97 -3.05
CA GLN A 93 24.68 -22.45 -4.15
C GLN A 93 23.96 -22.41 -5.50
N SER A 94 22.65 -22.63 -5.50
CA SER A 94 21.84 -22.71 -6.72
C SER A 94 21.33 -21.35 -7.21
N TYR A 95 21.16 -20.36 -6.32
CA TYR A 95 20.46 -19.10 -6.62
C TYR A 95 21.24 -17.81 -6.30
N GLU A 96 22.54 -17.89 -6.01
CA GLU A 96 23.41 -16.75 -5.64
C GLU A 96 23.27 -15.54 -6.59
N ILE A 97 23.47 -15.75 -7.89
CA ILE A 97 23.41 -14.70 -8.92
C ILE A 97 22.02 -14.07 -8.98
N MET A 98 20.95 -14.87 -8.82
CA MET A 98 19.58 -14.37 -8.84
C MET A 98 19.27 -13.51 -7.61
N LYS A 99 19.71 -13.92 -6.41
CA LYS A 99 19.58 -13.10 -5.19
C LYS A 99 20.28 -11.76 -5.36
N SER A 100 21.54 -11.78 -5.80
CA SER A 100 22.34 -10.56 -6.01
C SER A 100 21.68 -9.62 -7.02
N ASN A 101 21.13 -10.14 -8.11
CA ASN A 101 20.41 -9.33 -9.11
C ASN A 101 19.09 -8.75 -8.60
N ILE A 102 18.35 -9.45 -7.75
CA ILE A 102 17.09 -8.96 -7.17
C ILE A 102 17.37 -7.91 -6.09
N LEU A 103 18.36 -8.15 -5.23
CA LEU A 103 18.78 -7.22 -4.17
C LEU A 103 19.39 -5.92 -4.74
N ALA A 104 19.93 -5.96 -5.95
CA ALA A 104 20.46 -4.79 -6.64
C ALA A 104 19.38 -3.89 -7.28
N GLN A 105 18.10 -4.28 -7.29
CA GLN A 105 17.02 -3.48 -7.87
C GLN A 105 16.55 -2.38 -6.89
N ASP A 106 16.47 -1.14 -7.37
CA ASP A 106 15.85 -0.02 -6.64
C ASP A 106 14.71 0.61 -7.48
N PRO A 107 13.44 0.54 -7.03
CA PRO A 107 12.97 -0.15 -5.82
C PRO A 107 12.93 -1.67 -5.98
N MET A 108 13.16 -2.40 -4.88
CA MET A 108 13.14 -3.87 -4.84
C MET A 108 11.80 -4.42 -5.38
N PRO A 109 11.81 -5.44 -6.27
CA PRO A 109 10.60 -5.93 -6.91
C PRO A 109 9.69 -6.61 -5.90
N ARG A 110 8.38 -6.51 -6.11
CA ARG A 110 7.38 -7.23 -5.30
C ARG A 110 7.52 -8.74 -5.50
N LEU A 111 7.14 -9.51 -4.48
CA LEU A 111 7.25 -10.98 -4.48
C LEU A 111 6.53 -11.64 -5.67
N ASN A 112 5.41 -11.08 -6.11
CA ASN A 112 4.63 -11.56 -7.27
C ASN A 112 5.34 -11.39 -8.64
N LYS A 113 6.49 -10.71 -8.69
CA LYS A 113 7.37 -10.63 -9.86
C LYS A 113 8.65 -11.46 -9.71
N VAL A 114 8.92 -11.96 -8.50
CA VAL A 114 10.08 -12.79 -8.18
C VAL A 114 9.74 -14.28 -8.30
N TYR A 115 8.49 -14.66 -8.04
CA TYR A 115 7.89 -15.98 -8.30
C TYR A 115 7.22 -16.03 -9.68
#